data_AF-A0A7W4YDN5-F1
#
_entry.id   AF-A0A7W4YDN5-F1
#
_cell.length_a   1.000
_cell.length_b   1.000
_cell.length_c   1.000
_cell.angle_alpha   90.00
_cell.angle_beta   90.00
_cell.angle_gamma   90.00
#
_symmetry.space_group_name_H-M   'P 1'
#
loop_
_entity.id
_entity.type
_entity.pdbx_description
1 polymer ?
#
loop_
_entity_poly.entity_id
_entity_poly.type
_entity_poly.pdbx_seq_one_letter_code
_entity_poly.pdbx_strand_id
1 'polypeptide(L)'
;MEEHRSTADGPAFAELVRLLGRDGTIDPRDEHERWAVYQAALARGDLLGPLLAATVAEPEPALAVGVAFAMLERLPAGEAEPWVRAVPEPEREKVRTRATDLAVLHGRTPADAAAAEREVAAWSDWLQWRLAAESHSAAVLTLLEAHGRTRRVRGLARERLVRERLVRSRRDG
;
A
#
# COMPACT_ATOMS: atom_id res chain seq x y z
N MET A 1 12.48 -8.15 32.96
CA MET A 1 12.00 -7.94 31.58
C MET A 1 11.18 -6.66 31.61
N GLU A 2 11.81 -5.53 31.31
CA GLU A 2 11.09 -4.27 31.12
C GLU A 2 10.39 -4.34 29.76
N GLU A 3 9.07 -4.49 29.78
CA GLU A 3 8.21 -4.14 28.66
C GLU A 3 8.47 -2.67 28.33
N HIS A 4 9.31 -2.41 27.33
CA HIS A 4 9.35 -1.10 26.69
C HIS A 4 7.98 -0.88 26.07
N ARG A 5 7.05 -0.29 26.83
CA ARG A 5 5.83 0.27 26.27
C ARG A 5 6.29 1.25 25.22
N SER A 6 6.00 0.96 23.96
CA SER A 6 6.08 1.94 22.89
C SER A 6 5.23 3.13 23.34
N THR A 7 5.87 4.29 23.48
CA THR A 7 5.20 5.54 23.86
C THR A 7 5.26 6.49 22.68
N ALA A 8 4.21 7.29 22.53
CA ALA A 8 4.08 8.21 21.40
C ALA A 8 5.17 9.29 21.37
N ASP A 9 5.79 9.56 22.52
CA ASP A 9 6.93 10.46 22.74
C ASP A 9 8.30 9.75 22.70
N GLY A 10 8.36 8.53 22.15
CA GLY A 10 9.57 7.75 22.06
C GLY A 10 10.69 8.41 21.23
N PRO A 11 11.96 8.03 21.47
CA PRO A 11 13.13 8.69 20.88
C PRO A 11 13.15 8.64 19.34
N ALA A 12 12.57 7.61 18.73
CA ALA A 12 12.51 7.49 17.28
C ALA A 12 11.56 8.52 16.64
N PHE A 13 10.40 8.79 17.26
CA PHE A 13 9.49 9.82 16.79
C PHE A 13 10.07 11.23 17.01
N ALA A 14 10.69 11.46 18.19
CA ALA A 14 11.35 12.72 18.49
C ALA A 14 12.47 13.04 17.48
N GLU A 15 13.29 12.05 17.12
CA GLU A 15 14.32 12.23 16.09
C GLU A 15 13.73 12.58 14.72
N LEU A 16 12.61 11.94 14.34
CA LEU A 16 11.93 12.24 13.08
C LEU A 16 11.39 13.69 13.06
N VAL A 17 10.81 14.15 14.16
CA VAL A 17 10.34 15.55 14.34
C VAL A 17 11.49 16.54 14.19
N ARG A 18 12.64 16.24 14.82
CA ARG A 18 13.86 17.05 14.75
C ARG A 18 14.41 17.17 13.35
N LEU A 19 14.48 16.05 12.62
CA LEU A 19 14.95 16.01 11.22
C LEU A 19 14.01 16.75 10.25
N LEU A 20 12.74 16.92 10.63
CA LEU A 20 11.76 17.72 9.92
C LEU A 20 11.74 19.19 10.37
N GLY A 21 12.52 19.56 11.40
CA GLY A 21 12.58 20.92 11.93
C GLY A 21 11.28 21.36 12.62
N ARG A 22 10.55 20.43 13.24
CA ARG A 22 9.25 20.67 13.90
C ARG A 22 9.31 20.54 15.43
N ASP A 23 10.50 20.70 16.00
CA ASP A 23 10.72 20.56 17.44
C ASP A 23 9.88 21.56 18.23
N GLY A 24 9.21 21.08 19.28
CA GLY A 24 8.39 21.92 20.16
C GLY A 24 7.07 22.40 19.56
N THR A 25 6.74 22.03 18.32
CA THR A 25 5.46 22.40 17.67
C THR A 25 4.50 21.21 17.50
N ILE A 26 4.89 20.02 17.94
CA ILE A 26 4.14 18.78 17.79
C ILE A 26 3.84 18.20 19.17
N ASP A 27 2.57 17.91 19.45
CA ASP A 27 2.15 17.05 20.55
C ASP A 27 2.30 15.58 20.11
N PRO A 28 3.29 14.84 20.65
CA PRO A 28 3.47 13.44 20.29
C PRO A 28 2.27 12.56 20.68
N ARG A 29 1.40 12.98 21.60
CA ARG A 29 0.24 12.20 22.03
C ARG A 29 -0.93 12.32 21.07
N ASP A 30 -0.96 13.37 20.24
CA ASP A 30 -1.99 13.56 19.23
C ASP A 30 -1.70 12.72 17.98
N GLU A 31 -2.59 11.77 17.69
CA GLU A 31 -2.52 10.88 16.53
C GLU A 31 -2.49 11.65 15.20
N HIS A 32 -3.27 12.73 15.08
CA HIS A 32 -3.33 13.53 13.87
C HIS A 32 -2.02 14.29 13.64
N GLU A 33 -1.39 14.79 14.69
CA GLU A 33 -0.10 15.45 14.58
C GLU A 33 1.02 14.45 14.26
N ARG A 34 1.02 13.26 14.88
CA ARG A 34 1.94 12.18 14.49
C ARG A 34 1.78 11.79 13.03
N TRP A 35 0.54 11.64 12.56
CA TRP A 35 0.26 11.37 11.15
C TRP A 35 0.79 12.48 10.23
N ALA A 36 0.63 13.75 10.60
CA ALA A 36 1.16 14.88 9.82
C ALA A 36 2.70 14.89 9.75
N VAL A 37 3.39 14.39 10.79
CA VAL A 37 4.84 14.17 10.80
C VAL A 37 5.22 13.03 9.85
N TYR A 38 4.54 11.88 9.94
CA TYR A 38 4.79 10.76 9.04
C TYR A 38 4.56 11.12 7.56
N GLN A 39 3.49 11.84 7.25
CA GLN A 39 3.20 12.30 5.89
C GLN A 39 4.29 13.23 5.35
N ALA A 40 4.84 14.10 6.19
CA ALA A 40 5.97 14.96 5.80
C ALA A 40 7.25 14.13 5.56
N ALA A 41 7.51 13.11 6.38
CA ALA A 41 8.64 12.20 6.19
C ALA A 41 8.50 11.30 4.96
N LEU A 42 7.28 10.84 4.64
CA LEU A 42 6.97 10.02 3.46
C LEU A 42 7.30 10.71 2.12
N ALA A 43 7.36 12.04 2.11
CA ALA A 43 7.77 12.83 0.96
C ALA A 43 9.29 12.97 0.81
N ARG A 44 10.08 12.44 1.76
CA ARG A 44 11.52 12.67 1.91
C ARG A 44 12.30 11.36 1.93
N GLY A 45 12.92 11.00 0.81
CA GLY A 45 13.70 9.76 0.67
C GLY A 45 14.93 9.68 1.57
N ASP A 46 15.47 10.80 2.04
CA ASP A 46 16.57 10.86 3.01
C ASP A 46 16.16 10.44 4.43
N LEU A 47 14.86 10.36 4.72
CA LEU A 47 14.31 10.04 6.04
C LEU A 47 13.82 8.59 6.15
N LEU A 48 14.08 7.71 5.18
CA LEU A 48 13.58 6.33 5.18
C LEU A 48 13.96 5.54 6.45
N GLY A 49 15.22 5.62 6.86
CA GLY A 49 15.70 4.94 8.08
C GLY A 49 15.01 5.47 9.35
N PRO A 50 15.07 6.78 9.64
CA PRO A 50 14.34 7.38 10.76
C PRO A 50 12.83 7.12 10.74
N LEU A 51 12.19 7.17 9.57
CA LEU A 51 10.76 6.88 9.41
C LEU A 51 10.45 5.42 9.77
N LEU A 52 11.26 4.47 9.30
CA LEU A 52 11.10 3.06 9.64
C LEU A 52 11.24 2.83 11.15
N ALA A 53 12.25 3.44 11.78
CA ALA A 53 12.45 3.34 13.23
C ALA A 53 11.26 3.91 14.01
N ALA A 54 10.73 5.06 13.60
CA ALA A 54 9.54 5.67 14.21
C ALA A 54 8.29 4.79 14.00
N THR A 55 8.15 4.17 12.82
CA THR A 55 7.04 3.24 12.52
C THR A 55 7.08 2.01 13.42
N VAL A 56 8.26 1.43 13.66
CA VAL A 56 8.45 0.29 14.59
C VAL A 56 8.06 0.68 16.02
N ALA A 57 8.34 1.92 16.41
CA ALA A 57 8.08 2.43 17.74
C ALA A 57 6.69 3.07 17.90
N GLU A 58 5.84 3.07 16.87
CA GLU A 58 4.52 3.71 16.91
C GLU A 58 3.57 2.92 17.83
N PRO A 59 2.96 3.57 18.84
CA PRO A 59 2.03 2.91 19.75
C PRO A 59 0.67 2.59 19.15
N GLU A 60 0.23 3.32 18.11
CA GLU A 60 -1.04 3.09 17.43
C GLU A 60 -0.85 2.22 16.18
N PRO A 61 -1.24 0.93 16.19
CA PRO A 61 -1.05 0.03 15.05
C PRO A 61 -1.67 0.55 13.75
N ALA A 62 -2.77 1.30 13.82
CA ALA A 62 -3.39 1.89 12.64
C ALA A 62 -2.46 2.88 11.91
N LEU A 63 -1.69 3.68 12.66
CA LEU A 63 -0.72 4.62 12.11
C LEU A 63 0.47 3.89 11.49
N ALA A 64 1.02 2.90 12.20
CA ALA A 64 2.12 2.09 11.69
C ALA A 64 1.74 1.43 10.35
N VAL A 65 0.52 0.92 10.25
CA VAL A 65 -0.04 0.34 9.02
C VAL A 65 -0.19 1.37 7.91
N GLY A 66 -0.70 2.55 8.25
CA GLY A 66 -0.83 3.66 7.29
C GLY A 66 0.51 4.03 6.67
N VAL A 67 1.56 4.16 7.50
CA VAL A 67 2.92 4.44 7.03
C VAL A 67 3.46 3.29 6.19
N ALA A 68 3.32 2.04 6.65
CA ALA A 68 3.79 0.88 5.91
C ALA A 68 3.11 0.76 4.53
N PHE A 69 1.79 0.92 4.44
CA PHE A 69 1.08 0.95 3.16
C PHE A 69 1.58 2.06 2.24
N ALA A 70 1.76 3.27 2.77
CA ALA A 70 2.26 4.41 1.99
C ALA A 70 3.67 4.15 1.46
N MET A 71 4.52 3.48 2.23
CA MET A 71 5.87 3.10 1.81
C MET A 71 5.88 2.00 0.77
N LEU A 72 5.06 0.96 0.94
CA LEU A 72 4.96 -0.13 -0.03
C LEU A 72 4.53 0.37 -1.42
N GLU A 73 3.67 1.39 -1.50
CA GLU A 73 3.27 1.98 -2.79
C GLU A 73 4.40 2.77 -3.48
N ARG A 74 5.48 3.11 -2.77
CA ARG A 74 6.60 3.93 -3.29
C ARG A 74 7.87 3.11 -3.56
N LEU A 75 8.05 2.00 -2.85
CA LEU A 75 9.30 1.24 -2.89
C LEU A 75 9.30 0.15 -3.96
N PRO A 76 10.48 -0.19 -4.49
CA PRO A 76 10.65 -1.45 -5.20
C PRO A 76 10.24 -2.64 -4.33
N ALA A 77 9.65 -3.67 -4.93
CA ALA A 77 9.16 -4.84 -4.20
C ALA A 77 10.23 -5.55 -3.34
N GLY A 78 11.52 -5.41 -3.68
CA GLY A 78 12.63 -5.97 -2.90
C GLY A 78 12.86 -5.29 -1.54
N GLU A 79 12.28 -4.11 -1.31
CA GLU A 79 12.48 -3.29 -0.10
C GLU A 79 11.25 -3.29 0.81
N ALA A 80 10.24 -4.13 0.53
CA ALA A 80 8.98 -4.18 1.26
C ALA A 80 9.10 -4.79 2.67
N GLU A 81 9.97 -5.78 2.84
CA GLU A 81 10.03 -6.63 4.04
C GLU A 81 10.28 -5.87 5.36
N PRO A 82 11.19 -4.87 5.43
CA PRO A 82 11.36 -4.07 6.64
C PRO A 82 10.07 -3.36 7.08
N TRP A 83 9.29 -2.85 6.12
CA TRP A 83 8.01 -2.16 6.40
C TRP A 83 6.90 -3.12 6.82
N VAL A 84 6.90 -4.33 6.28
CA VAL A 84 6.01 -5.40 6.76
C VAL A 84 6.33 -5.71 8.22
N ARG A 85 7.61 -5.87 8.57
CA ARG A 85 8.02 -6.20 9.95
C ARG A 85 7.82 -5.08 10.95
N ALA A 86 7.80 -3.83 10.50
CA ALA A 86 7.58 -2.66 11.34
C ALA A 86 6.19 -2.65 12.00
N VAL A 87 5.24 -3.37 11.41
CA VAL A 87 3.88 -3.47 11.94
C VAL A 87 3.76 -4.68 12.88
N PRO A 88 3.16 -4.51 14.07
CA PRO A 88 2.91 -5.61 15.01
C PRO A 88 1.86 -6.59 14.48
N GLU A 89 1.80 -7.79 15.07
CA GLU A 89 0.68 -8.70 14.87
C GLU A 89 -0.53 -8.22 15.70
N PRO A 90 -1.77 -8.42 15.22
CA PRO A 90 -2.16 -9.14 13.99
C PRO A 90 -2.15 -8.29 12.70
N GLU A 91 -1.85 -6.99 12.80
CA GLU A 91 -1.92 -6.06 11.68
C GLU A 91 -0.89 -6.31 10.59
N ARG A 92 0.18 -7.05 10.88
CA ARG A 92 1.21 -7.39 9.90
C ARG A 92 0.68 -8.15 8.69
N GLU A 93 -0.29 -9.03 8.88
CA GLU A 93 -0.82 -9.87 7.79
C GLU A 93 -1.46 -9.04 6.67
N LYS A 94 -2.18 -7.96 7.01
CA LYS A 94 -2.72 -7.02 6.01
C LYS A 94 -1.62 -6.29 5.24
N VAL A 95 -0.49 -5.96 5.89
CA VAL A 95 0.69 -5.32 5.26
C VAL A 95 1.42 -6.30 4.35
N ARG A 96 1.59 -7.54 4.78
CA ARG A 96 2.13 -8.63 3.97
C ARG A 96 1.28 -8.88 2.72
N THR A 97 -0.03 -8.94 2.88
CA THR A 97 -0.98 -9.10 1.75
C THR A 97 -0.84 -7.94 0.77
N ARG A 98 -0.80 -6.69 1.26
CA ARG A 98 -0.60 -5.50 0.41
C ARG A 98 0.73 -5.52 -0.34
N ALA A 99 1.81 -5.96 0.29
CA ALA A 99 3.12 -6.07 -0.36
C ALA A 99 3.08 -7.08 -1.53
N THR A 100 2.43 -8.24 -1.33
CA THR A 100 2.19 -9.22 -2.39
C THR A 100 1.35 -8.65 -3.52
N ASP A 101 0.27 -7.93 -3.20
CA ASP A 101 -0.60 -7.31 -4.19
C ASP A 101 0.15 -6.30 -5.07
N LEU A 102 1.02 -5.48 -4.46
CA LEU A 102 1.84 -4.51 -5.16
C LEU A 102 2.91 -5.16 -6.04
N ALA A 103 3.45 -6.31 -5.62
CA ALA A 103 4.36 -7.08 -6.48
C ALA A 103 3.65 -7.60 -7.75
N VAL A 104 2.36 -7.97 -7.66
CA VAL A 104 1.53 -8.31 -8.82
C VAL A 104 1.32 -7.09 -9.72
N LEU A 105 0.97 -5.93 -9.15
CA LEU A 105 0.78 -4.68 -9.91
C LEU A 105 2.05 -4.23 -10.65
N HIS A 106 3.22 -4.37 -10.02
CA HIS A 106 4.51 -3.98 -10.61
C HIS A 106 5.13 -5.04 -11.53
N GLY A 107 4.40 -6.11 -11.86
CA GLY A 107 4.79 -7.04 -12.93
C GLY A 107 5.80 -8.12 -12.55
N ARG A 108 5.94 -8.48 -11.26
CA ARG A 108 6.74 -9.66 -10.85
C ARG A 108 6.07 -11.01 -11.13
N THR A 109 4.88 -11.00 -11.72
CA THR A 109 4.21 -12.21 -12.22
C THR A 109 3.68 -11.91 -13.62
N PRO A 110 3.83 -12.82 -14.60
CA PRO A 110 3.19 -12.67 -15.91
C PRO A 110 1.67 -12.86 -15.78
N ALA A 111 0.99 -11.88 -15.18
CA ALA A 111 -0.47 -11.78 -15.17
C ALA A 111 -1.03 -11.55 -16.59
N ASP A 112 -0.17 -11.21 -17.55
CA ASP A 112 -0.59 -10.70 -18.85
C ASP A 112 -0.91 -11.76 -19.92
N ALA A 113 -0.62 -13.04 -19.70
CA ALA A 113 -0.97 -14.08 -20.68
C ALA A 113 -1.55 -15.38 -20.08
N ALA A 114 -1.40 -15.61 -18.78
CA ALA A 114 -1.77 -16.88 -18.16
C ALA A 114 -2.49 -16.77 -16.81
N ALA A 115 -2.92 -15.57 -16.40
CA ALA A 115 -3.65 -15.41 -15.14
C ALA A 115 -4.92 -16.28 -15.17
N ALA A 116 -4.91 -17.36 -14.37
CA ALA A 116 -6.03 -18.28 -14.27
C ALA A 116 -7.06 -17.73 -13.29
N GLU A 117 -8.31 -18.21 -13.38
CA GLU A 117 -9.37 -17.93 -12.40
C GLU A 117 -8.89 -18.07 -10.94
N ARG A 118 -8.05 -19.08 -10.66
CA ARG A 118 -7.46 -19.31 -9.33
C ARG A 118 -6.59 -18.17 -8.83
N GLU A 119 -5.87 -17.49 -9.73
CA GLU A 119 -5.00 -16.37 -9.37
C GLU A 119 -5.86 -15.14 -9.01
N VAL A 120 -6.90 -14.87 -9.79
CA VAL A 120 -7.86 -13.79 -9.52
C VAL A 120 -8.55 -14.00 -8.17
N ALA A 121 -8.93 -15.24 -7.85
CA ALA A 121 -9.55 -15.59 -6.58
C ALA A 121 -8.62 -15.40 -5.38
N ALA A 122 -7.29 -15.46 -5.58
CA ALA A 122 -6.29 -15.23 -4.54
C ALA A 122 -6.00 -13.73 -4.30
N TRP A 123 -6.29 -12.86 -5.27
CA TRP A 123 -6.09 -11.41 -5.13
C TRP A 123 -6.98 -10.81 -4.03
N SER A 124 -6.43 -9.83 -3.32
CA SER A 124 -7.22 -9.07 -2.36
C SER A 124 -8.28 -8.20 -3.06
N ASP A 125 -9.30 -7.77 -2.32
CA ASP A 125 -10.30 -6.83 -2.85
C ASP A 125 -9.68 -5.51 -3.30
N TRP A 126 -8.62 -5.08 -2.61
CA TRP A 126 -7.86 -3.89 -2.99
C TRP A 126 -7.18 -4.07 -4.35
N LEU A 127 -6.49 -5.19 -4.55
CA LEU A 127 -5.82 -5.49 -5.83
C LEU A 127 -6.82 -5.61 -6.98
N GLN A 128 -7.91 -6.34 -6.76
CA GLN A 128 -8.96 -6.50 -7.78
C GLN A 128 -9.58 -5.16 -8.17
N TRP A 129 -9.86 -4.28 -7.19
CA TRP A 129 -10.37 -2.94 -7.46
C TRP A 129 -9.34 -2.09 -8.22
N ARG A 130 -8.07 -2.13 -7.82
CA ARG A 130 -7.01 -1.35 -8.46
C ARG A 130 -6.78 -1.80 -9.90
N LEU A 131 -6.68 -3.10 -10.15
CA LEU A 131 -6.58 -3.65 -11.51
C LEU A 131 -7.82 -3.34 -12.36
N ALA A 132 -9.02 -3.42 -11.79
CA ALA A 132 -10.25 -3.07 -12.51
C ALA A 132 -10.27 -1.58 -12.92
N ALA A 133 -9.72 -0.69 -12.10
CA ALA A 133 -9.67 0.75 -12.35
C ALA A 133 -8.55 1.17 -13.31
N GLU A 134 -7.35 0.59 -13.17
CA GLU A 134 -6.10 1.13 -13.74
C GLU A 134 -5.46 0.26 -14.82
N SER A 135 -5.80 -1.04 -14.93
CA SER A 135 -5.13 -1.94 -15.89
C SER A 135 -5.29 -1.48 -17.34
N HIS A 136 -4.40 -1.85 -18.26
CA HIS A 136 -4.63 -1.70 -19.71
C HIS A 136 -4.77 -3.05 -20.41
N SER A 137 -4.68 -4.15 -19.65
CA SER A 137 -4.76 -5.51 -20.15
C SER A 137 -6.22 -5.94 -20.28
N ALA A 138 -6.68 -6.14 -21.52
CA ALA A 138 -8.02 -6.65 -21.79
C ALA A 138 -8.22 -8.06 -21.20
N ALA A 139 -7.16 -8.87 -21.11
CA ALA A 139 -7.20 -10.19 -20.49
C ALA A 139 -7.53 -10.08 -18.98
N VAL A 140 -6.80 -9.23 -18.25
CA VAL A 140 -7.06 -8.97 -16.82
C VAL A 140 -8.48 -8.44 -16.59
N LEU A 141 -8.94 -7.50 -17.42
CA LEU A 141 -10.30 -6.98 -17.27
C LEU A 141 -11.38 -8.03 -17.60
N THR A 142 -11.15 -8.91 -18.56
CA THR A 142 -12.07 -10.02 -18.89
C THR A 142 -12.19 -10.98 -17.72
N LEU A 143 -11.05 -11.32 -17.10
CA LEU A 143 -11.02 -12.15 -15.90
C LEU A 143 -11.73 -11.49 -14.71
N LEU A 144 -11.53 -10.18 -14.51
CA LEU A 144 -12.20 -9.44 -13.44
C LEU A 144 -13.70 -9.25 -13.67
N GLU A 145 -14.16 -9.10 -14.93
CA GLU A 145 -15.60 -9.11 -15.25
C GLU A 145 -16.24 -10.44 -14.86
N ALA A 146 -15.58 -11.56 -15.17
CA ALA A 146 -16.11 -12.90 -14.92
C ALA A 146 -16.00 -13.33 -13.44
N HIS A 147 -14.83 -13.14 -12.82
CA HIS A 147 -14.46 -13.75 -11.53
C HIS A 147 -14.17 -12.74 -10.41
N GLY A 148 -14.33 -11.44 -10.65
CA GLY A 148 -14.15 -10.42 -9.61
C GLY A 148 -15.01 -10.73 -8.38
N ARG A 149 -14.44 -10.64 -7.18
CA ARG A 149 -15.06 -11.05 -5.91
C ARG A 149 -16.33 -10.25 -5.63
N THR A 150 -16.33 -8.96 -5.96
CA THR A 150 -17.48 -8.06 -5.73
C THR A 150 -18.18 -7.68 -7.03
N ARG A 151 -19.48 -7.41 -6.94
CA ARG A 151 -20.28 -6.88 -8.07
C ARG A 151 -19.69 -5.57 -8.61
N ARG A 152 -19.15 -4.73 -7.72
CA ARG A 152 -18.52 -3.45 -8.06
C ARG A 152 -17.28 -3.65 -8.94
N VAL A 153 -16.41 -4.59 -8.58
CA VAL A 153 -15.22 -4.96 -9.38
C VAL A 153 -15.64 -5.46 -10.77
N ARG A 154 -16.59 -6.41 -10.83
CA ARG A 154 -17.06 -6.97 -12.10
C ARG A 154 -17.66 -5.90 -13.02
N GLY A 155 -18.48 -5.00 -12.45
CA GLY A 155 -19.09 -3.89 -13.19
C GLY A 155 -18.06 -2.91 -13.75
N LEU A 156 -17.09 -2.49 -12.94
CA LEU A 156 -16.04 -1.57 -13.37
C LEU A 156 -15.18 -2.17 -14.50
N ALA A 157 -14.81 -3.45 -14.38
CA ALA A 157 -14.02 -4.15 -15.38
C ALA A 157 -14.75 -4.20 -16.75
N ARG A 158 -16.05 -4.52 -16.74
CA ARG A 158 -16.91 -4.51 -17.93
C ARG A 158 -16.96 -3.13 -18.59
N GLU A 159 -17.20 -2.08 -17.81
CA GLU A 159 -17.26 -0.70 -18.33
C GLU A 159 -15.95 -0.31 -19.02
N ARG A 160 -14.81 -0.67 -18.43
CA ARG A 160 -13.50 -0.38 -19.01
C ARG A 160 -13.21 -1.21 -20.26
N LEU A 161 -13.62 -2.47 -20.32
CA LEU A 161 -13.51 -3.29 -21.55
C LEU A 161 -14.26 -2.66 -22.73
N VAL A 162 -15.47 -2.16 -22.50
CA VAL A 162 -16.26 -1.48 -23.53
C VAL A 162 -15.51 -0.23 -24.01
N ARG A 163 -14.97 0.57 -23.08
CA ARG A 163 -14.21 1.78 -23.42
C ARG A 163 -12.96 1.48 -24.23
N GLU A 164 -12.17 0.48 -23.83
CA GLU A 164 -10.95 0.06 -24.53
C GLU A 164 -11.24 -0.40 -25.97
N ARG A 165 -12.33 -1.15 -26.19
CA ARG A 165 -12.76 -1.56 -27.54
C ARG A 165 -13.11 -0.37 -28.42
N LEU A 166 -13.87 0.60 -27.90
CA LEU A 166 -14.24 1.80 -28.64
C LEU A 166 -13.02 2.67 -29.01
N VAL A 167 -12.02 2.75 -28.13
CA VAL A 167 -10.78 3.50 -28.41
C VAL A 167 -9.96 2.82 -29.52
N ARG A 168 -9.83 1.49 -29.50
CA ARG A 168 -9.12 0.75 -30.57
C ARG A 168 -9.81 0.90 -31.91
N SER A 169 -11.13 0.73 -31.98
CA SER A 169 -11.89 0.89 -33.22
C SER A 169 -11.79 2.29 -33.86
N ARG A 170 -11.43 3.33 -33.08
CA ARG A 170 -11.18 4.69 -33.60
C ARG A 170 -9.75 4.93 -34.07
N ARG A 171 -8.80 4.05 -33.71
CA ARG A 171 -7.40 4.13 -34.15
C ARG A 171 -7.14 3.36 -35.44
N ASP A 172 -7.95 2.33 -35.68
CA ASP A 172 -7.78 1.40 -36.82
C ASP A 172 -8.63 1.78 -38.05
N GLY A 173 -9.35 2.91 -38.02
CA GLY A 173 -10.17 3.42 -39.12
C GLY A 173 -9.83 4.87 -39.47
#